data_AF-A0A968ZIH0-F1
#
_entry.id   AF-A0A968ZIH0-F1
#
_cell.length_a   1.000
_cell.length_b   1.000
_cell.length_c   1.000
_cell.angle_alpha   90.00
_cell.angle_beta   90.00
_cell.angle_gamma   90.00
#
_symmetry.space_group_name_H-M   'P 1'
#
loop_
_entity.id
_entity.type
_entity.pdbx_description
1 polymer ?
#
loop_
_entity_poly.entity_id
_entity_poly.type
_entity_poly.pdbx_seq_one_letter_code
_entity_poly.pdbx_strand_id
1 'polypeptide(L)'
;MSSFLQEVALQVHGEYGSQLSGLRLICANRRAGLFLRQELARFCSGPVFLPEILSFKDFILQHSPLQEADQLLLIHRLYAVFKELGLANEAFDRFYFWGDMLLRDFDEIDKFLVDTRLLFVNLRRLKELDLGLDYLDERQLTLIRHFWSSFGEKDARFQEQFLRIWGLLNEAHTRLETSLVADGWAYEGLIYRHFLKDLEQGKVAIDELDCLFVGFNALNRSEEGIIRWFITHRKSRMAWDMDAYYVQKPQHEAGVFFRQYQQDAVLGPTLPKELPLRLDETKEMELVAAPTAVAQVKDLGRQLEKLFA
;
A
#
# COMPACT_ATOMS: atom_id res chain seq x y z
N MET A 1 5.41 -26.33 -12.16
CA MET A 1 4.24 -25.44 -11.96
C MET A 1 4.40 -24.20 -12.84
N SER A 2 3.34 -23.77 -13.52
CA SER A 2 3.27 -22.44 -14.13
C SER A 2 3.28 -21.38 -13.04
N SER A 3 3.97 -20.26 -13.28
CA SER A 3 3.86 -19.11 -12.37
C SER A 3 2.57 -18.36 -12.61
N PHE A 4 2.07 -17.64 -11.60
CA PHE A 4 0.90 -16.76 -11.76
C PHE A 4 1.06 -15.78 -12.94
N LEU A 5 2.21 -15.12 -13.05
CA LEU A 5 2.46 -14.17 -14.15
C LEU A 5 2.51 -14.84 -15.53
N GLN A 6 2.97 -16.10 -15.59
CA GLN A 6 2.93 -16.88 -16.83
C GLN A 6 1.50 -17.23 -17.24
N GLU A 7 0.63 -17.56 -16.27
CA GLU A 7 -0.80 -17.81 -16.53
C GLU A 7 -1.50 -16.54 -17.03
N VAL A 8 -1.22 -15.39 -16.40
CA VAL A 8 -1.75 -14.10 -16.86
C VAL A 8 -1.24 -13.79 -18.27
N ALA A 9 0.04 -14.00 -18.55
CA ALA A 9 0.60 -13.80 -19.88
C ALA A 9 -0.05 -14.71 -20.92
N LEU A 10 -0.29 -15.98 -20.59
CA LEU A 10 -0.98 -16.93 -21.46
C LEU A 10 -2.44 -16.52 -21.71
N GLN A 11 -3.15 -16.07 -20.67
CA GLN A 11 -4.52 -15.57 -20.78
C GLN A 11 -4.57 -14.34 -21.70
N VAL A 12 -3.73 -13.34 -21.44
CA VAL A 12 -3.66 -12.11 -22.25
C VAL A 12 -3.32 -12.43 -23.71
N HIS A 13 -2.35 -13.31 -23.94
CA HIS A 13 -2.00 -13.73 -25.30
C HIS A 13 -3.14 -14.50 -25.98
N GLY A 14 -3.85 -15.37 -25.26
CA GLY A 14 -5.00 -16.10 -25.78
C GLY A 14 -6.17 -15.21 -26.18
N GLU A 15 -6.41 -14.13 -25.43
CA GLU A 15 -7.51 -13.18 -25.67
C GLU A 15 -7.20 -12.15 -26.76
N TYR A 16 -5.98 -11.57 -26.75
CA TYR A 16 -5.60 -10.46 -27.63
C TYR A 16 -4.69 -10.86 -28.80
N GLY A 17 -4.14 -12.09 -28.77
CA GLY A 17 -3.21 -12.58 -29.78
C GLY A 17 -1.97 -11.67 -29.92
N SER A 18 -1.77 -11.12 -31.12
CA SER A 18 -0.69 -10.17 -31.42
C SER A 18 -1.12 -8.69 -31.29
N GLN A 19 -2.39 -8.41 -30.99
CA GLN A 19 -2.93 -7.04 -30.88
C GLN A 19 -2.99 -6.59 -29.42
N LEU A 20 -1.82 -6.48 -28.78
CA LEU A 20 -1.75 -6.17 -27.35
C LEU A 20 -1.81 -4.67 -27.04
N SER A 21 -1.70 -3.80 -28.05
CA SER A 21 -1.63 -2.33 -27.85
C SER A 21 -2.91 -1.70 -27.32
N GLY A 22 -4.05 -2.39 -27.41
CA GLY A 22 -5.34 -1.92 -26.86
C GLY A 22 -5.51 -2.18 -25.36
N LEU A 23 -4.52 -2.81 -24.72
CA LEU A 23 -4.58 -3.26 -23.34
C LEU A 23 -3.53 -2.52 -22.48
N ARG A 24 -3.94 -2.16 -21.28
CA ARG A 24 -3.09 -1.69 -20.19
C ARG A 24 -3.09 -2.70 -19.05
N LEU A 25 -1.90 -3.15 -18.66
CA LEU A 25 -1.66 -4.02 -17.53
C LEU A 25 -1.20 -3.19 -16.34
N ILE A 26 -2.01 -3.13 -15.28
CA ILE A 26 -1.73 -2.37 -14.07
C ILE A 26 -1.32 -3.36 -12.99
N CYS A 27 -0.03 -3.43 -12.68
CA CYS A 27 0.52 -4.36 -11.71
C CYS A 27 0.62 -3.76 -10.31
N ALA A 28 0.55 -4.60 -9.27
CA ALA A 28 0.73 -4.16 -7.88
C ALA A 28 2.10 -3.47 -7.64
N ASN A 29 3.13 -3.80 -8.41
CA ASN A 29 4.44 -3.13 -8.36
C ASN A 29 5.20 -3.22 -9.69
N ARG A 30 6.22 -2.37 -9.86
CA ARG A 30 7.05 -2.32 -11.08
C ARG A 30 7.77 -3.63 -11.38
N ARG A 31 8.15 -4.39 -10.35
CA ARG A 31 8.85 -5.67 -10.49
C ARG A 31 7.93 -6.72 -11.13
N ALA A 32 6.68 -6.82 -10.69
CA ALA A 32 5.69 -7.71 -11.31
C ALA A 32 5.48 -7.36 -12.79
N GLY A 33 5.38 -6.07 -13.13
CA GLY A 33 5.30 -5.62 -14.52
C GLY A 33 6.51 -6.02 -15.37
N LEU A 34 7.72 -5.92 -14.83
CA LEU A 34 8.96 -6.36 -15.49
C LEU A 34 8.91 -7.85 -15.85
N PHE A 35 8.53 -8.71 -14.89
CA PHE A 35 8.44 -10.15 -15.11
C PHE A 35 7.29 -10.52 -16.04
N LEU A 36 6.13 -9.88 -15.91
CA LEU A 36 4.98 -10.11 -16.80
C LEU A 36 5.32 -9.78 -18.25
N ARG A 37 6.09 -8.70 -18.49
CA ARG A 37 6.62 -8.36 -19.80
C ARG A 37 7.50 -9.47 -20.39
N GLN A 38 8.36 -10.07 -19.58
CA GLN A 38 9.23 -11.18 -20.02
C GLN A 38 8.41 -12.42 -20.37
N GLU A 39 7.40 -12.75 -19.56
CA GLU A 39 6.52 -13.89 -19.83
C GLU A 39 5.68 -13.67 -21.10
N LEU A 40 5.10 -12.48 -21.30
CA LEU A 40 4.38 -12.14 -22.53
C LEU A 40 5.26 -12.28 -23.78
N ALA A 41 6.51 -11.81 -23.71
CA ALA A 41 7.44 -11.89 -24.83
C ALA A 41 7.73 -13.34 -25.25
N ARG A 42 7.71 -14.32 -24.33
CA ARG A 42 7.95 -15.73 -24.65
C ARG A 42 6.85 -16.37 -25.50
N PHE A 43 5.63 -15.85 -25.40
CA PHE A 43 4.49 -16.35 -26.18
C PHE A 43 4.33 -15.65 -27.54
N CYS A 44 5.07 -14.57 -27.78
CA CYS A 44 5.02 -13.84 -29.04
C CYS A 44 5.94 -14.50 -30.08
N SER A 45 5.41 -14.89 -31.24
CA SER A 45 6.14 -15.56 -32.32
C SER A 45 6.87 -14.61 -33.28
N GLY A 46 6.73 -13.29 -33.10
CA GLY A 46 7.36 -12.26 -33.92
C GLY A 46 7.30 -10.88 -33.25
N PRO A 47 7.75 -9.81 -33.95
CA PRO A 47 7.68 -8.45 -33.43
C PRO A 47 6.23 -8.03 -33.17
N VAL A 48 5.92 -7.66 -31.93
CA VAL A 48 4.61 -7.14 -31.52
C VAL A 48 4.77 -5.84 -30.75
N PHE A 49 3.75 -4.99 -30.81
CA PHE A 49 3.64 -3.88 -29.85
C PHE A 49 3.11 -4.44 -28.54
N LEU A 50 3.90 -4.32 -27.48
CA LEU A 50 3.52 -4.76 -26.15
C LEU A 50 2.39 -3.86 -25.58
N PRO A 51 1.55 -4.40 -24.68
CA PRO A 51 0.61 -3.57 -23.94
C PRO A 51 1.37 -2.56 -23.09
N GLU A 52 0.70 -1.49 -22.69
CA GLU A 52 1.27 -0.62 -21.65
C GLU A 52 1.28 -1.37 -20.31
N ILE A 53 2.44 -1.47 -19.67
CA ILE A 53 2.60 -2.17 -18.39
C ILE A 53 3.11 -1.19 -17.35
N LEU A 54 2.27 -0.88 -16.37
CA LEU A 54 2.54 0.11 -15.34
C LEU A 54 2.38 -0.49 -13.95
N SER A 55 3.06 0.09 -12.96
CA SER A 55 2.64 -0.13 -11.59
C SER A 55 1.37 0.69 -11.29
N PHE A 56 0.60 0.29 -10.30
CA PHE A 56 -0.57 1.04 -9.84
C PHE A 56 -0.24 2.50 -9.53
N LYS A 57 0.90 2.72 -8.85
CA LYS A 57 1.44 4.04 -8.55
C LYS A 57 1.72 4.86 -9.80
N ASP A 58 2.44 4.28 -10.77
CA ASP A 58 2.79 4.97 -12.02
C ASP A 58 1.54 5.34 -12.81
N PHE A 59 0.56 4.43 -12.86
CA PHE A 59 -0.72 4.68 -13.50
C PHE A 59 -1.44 5.89 -12.88
N ILE A 60 -1.50 5.97 -11.55
CA ILE A 60 -2.12 7.12 -10.86
C ILE A 60 -1.33 8.41 -11.14
N LEU A 61 -0.01 8.39 -11.01
CA LEU A 61 0.83 9.57 -11.20
C LEU A 61 0.75 10.13 -12.63
N GLN A 62 0.57 9.27 -13.65
CA GLN A 62 0.37 9.70 -15.03
C GLN A 62 -0.93 10.48 -15.26
N HIS A 63 -1.97 10.19 -14.47
CA HIS A 63 -3.31 10.75 -14.63
C HIS A 63 -3.68 11.77 -13.54
N SER A 64 -2.83 11.92 -12.52
CA SER A 64 -3.01 12.86 -11.42
C SER A 64 -2.34 14.21 -11.75
N PRO A 65 -2.96 15.34 -11.37
CA PRO A 65 -2.29 16.63 -11.41
C PRO A 65 -1.21 16.77 -10.30
N LEU A 66 -1.21 15.87 -9.31
CA LEU A 66 -0.26 15.86 -8.21
C LEU A 66 0.94 14.96 -8.51
N GLN A 67 2.11 15.39 -8.05
CA GLN A 67 3.35 14.62 -8.13
C GLN A 67 3.83 14.23 -6.73
N GLU A 68 4.55 13.12 -6.65
CA GLU A 68 5.14 12.66 -5.40
C GLU A 68 6.30 13.58 -4.98
N ALA A 69 6.22 14.12 -3.78
CA ALA A 69 7.27 14.93 -3.19
C ALA A 69 8.37 14.07 -2.54
N ASP A 70 9.60 14.60 -2.56
CA ASP A 70 10.71 14.02 -1.83
C ASP A 70 10.49 14.05 -0.30
N GLN A 71 11.02 13.04 0.39
CA GLN A 71 10.87 12.87 1.83
C GLN A 71 11.33 14.10 2.63
N LEU A 72 12.44 14.72 2.24
CA LEU A 72 12.98 15.89 2.94
C LEU A 72 12.04 17.08 2.78
N LEU A 73 11.46 17.27 1.58
CA LEU A 73 10.48 18.33 1.32
C LEU A 73 9.23 18.13 2.19
N LEU A 74 8.71 16.91 2.24
CA LEU A 74 7.53 16.57 3.04
C LEU A 74 7.76 16.84 4.53
N ILE A 75 8.88 16.36 5.08
CA ILE A 75 9.23 16.56 6.49
C ILE A 75 9.49 18.04 6.79
N HIS A 76 10.13 18.78 5.88
CA HIS A 76 10.34 20.22 6.02
C HIS A 76 9.02 21.00 6.04
N ARG A 77 8.07 20.67 5.14
CA ARG A 77 6.74 21.28 5.13
C ARG A 77 5.97 20.96 6.40
N LEU A 78 6.02 19.72 6.85
CA LEU A 78 5.42 19.30 8.12
C LEU A 78 6.03 20.03 9.32
N TYR A 79 7.35 20.21 9.34
CA TYR A 79 8.04 20.98 10.38
C TYR A 79 7.57 22.44 10.42
N ALA A 80 7.45 23.09 9.27
CA ALA A 80 6.95 24.47 9.18
C ALA A 80 5.53 24.59 9.76
N VAL A 81 4.63 23.68 9.39
CA VAL A 81 3.28 23.61 9.96
C VAL A 81 3.32 23.41 11.49
N PHE A 82 4.18 22.53 11.98
CA PHE A 82 4.35 22.32 13.41
C PHE A 82 4.92 23.53 14.15
N LYS A 83 5.81 24.31 13.54
CA LYS A 83 6.29 25.58 14.10
C LYS A 83 5.16 26.60 14.21
N GLU A 84 4.36 26.75 13.17
CA GLU A 84 3.22 27.69 13.14
C GLU A 84 2.15 27.36 14.18
N LEU A 85 1.89 26.07 14.41
CA LEU A 85 0.94 25.60 15.42
C LEU A 85 1.52 25.65 16.86
N GLY A 86 2.78 26.09 17.02
CA GLY A 86 3.47 26.12 18.30
C GLY A 86 3.69 24.73 18.90
N LEU A 87 3.80 23.71 18.04
CA LEU A 87 4.01 22.31 18.42
C LEU A 87 5.50 21.93 18.41
N ALA A 88 6.31 22.54 17.55
CA ALA A 88 7.74 22.24 17.48
C ALA A 88 8.62 23.35 18.08
N ASN A 89 9.27 23.07 19.20
CA ASN A 89 10.28 23.97 19.79
C ASN A 89 11.72 23.54 19.45
N GLU A 90 11.89 22.32 18.97
CA GLU A 90 13.19 21.75 18.62
C GLU A 90 13.70 22.18 17.24
N ALA A 91 14.98 21.89 16.98
CA ALA A 91 15.63 22.06 15.68
C ALA A 91 15.17 20.97 14.70
N PHE A 92 15.27 21.27 13.40
CA PHE A 92 14.82 20.38 12.33
C PHE A 92 15.42 18.97 12.42
N ASP A 93 16.72 18.84 12.69
CA ASP A 93 17.41 17.54 12.76
C ASP A 93 16.82 16.60 13.82
N ARG A 94 16.29 17.14 14.91
CA ARG A 94 15.60 16.34 15.95
C ARG A 94 14.17 16.02 15.55
N PHE A 95 13.49 16.97 14.94
CA PHE A 95 12.14 16.78 14.42
C PHE A 95 12.09 15.72 13.32
N TYR A 96 13.12 15.63 12.47
CA TYR A 96 13.14 14.79 11.28
C TYR A 96 12.68 13.35 11.54
N PHE A 97 13.18 12.72 12.60
CA PHE A 97 12.85 11.33 12.93
C PHE A 97 11.37 11.12 13.29
N TRP A 98 10.78 12.06 14.01
CA TRP A 98 9.36 11.98 14.40
C TRP A 98 8.44 12.50 13.29
N GLY A 99 8.89 13.50 12.53
CA GLY A 99 8.23 13.95 11.33
C GLY A 99 8.09 12.82 10.31
N ASP A 100 9.14 12.00 10.14
CA ASP A 100 9.09 10.79 9.30
C ASP A 100 8.03 9.79 9.77
N MET A 101 8.00 9.50 11.08
CA MET A 101 6.99 8.60 11.67
C MET A 101 5.57 9.15 11.47
N LEU A 102 5.35 10.42 11.81
CA LEU A 102 4.03 11.06 11.70
C LEU A 102 3.57 11.14 10.24
N LEU A 103 4.48 11.39 9.30
CA LEU A 103 4.18 11.42 7.89
C LEU A 103 3.72 10.04 7.39
N ARG A 104 4.30 8.95 7.89
CA ARG A 104 3.81 7.58 7.59
C ARG A 104 2.41 7.36 8.15
N ASP A 105 2.12 7.83 9.36
CA ASP A 105 0.77 7.74 9.93
C ASP A 105 -0.24 8.52 9.08
N PHE A 106 0.12 9.72 8.60
CA PHE A 106 -0.71 10.49 7.67
C PHE A 106 -0.90 9.76 6.33
N ASP A 107 0.17 9.18 5.77
CA ASP A 107 0.09 8.36 4.56
C ASP A 107 -0.89 7.19 4.71
N GLU A 108 -0.86 6.47 5.84
CA GLU A 108 -1.80 5.38 6.13
C GLU A 108 -3.24 5.88 6.28
N ILE A 109 -3.45 6.95 7.06
CA ILE A 109 -4.76 7.61 7.21
C ILE A 109 -5.35 7.96 5.84
N ASP A 110 -4.54 8.50 4.95
CA ASP A 110 -4.98 8.89 3.61
C ASP A 110 -5.25 7.67 2.72
N LYS A 111 -4.36 6.67 2.71
CA LYS A 111 -4.55 5.38 1.99
C LYS A 111 -5.83 4.65 2.42
N PHE A 112 -6.16 4.67 3.70
CA PHE A 112 -7.36 4.03 4.23
C PHE A 112 -8.61 4.94 4.22
N LEU A 113 -8.53 6.14 3.62
CA LEU A 113 -9.64 7.09 3.50
C LEU A 113 -10.29 7.44 4.86
N VAL A 114 -9.49 7.45 5.93
CA VAL A 114 -9.99 7.71 7.28
C VAL A 114 -10.35 9.20 7.42
N ASP A 115 -11.54 9.49 7.96
CA ASP A 115 -11.90 10.86 8.34
C ASP A 115 -11.06 11.27 9.55
N THR A 116 -10.08 12.14 9.29
CA THR A 116 -9.14 12.64 10.29
C THR A 116 -9.83 13.38 11.41
N ARG A 117 -10.93 14.09 11.14
CA ARG A 117 -11.68 14.79 12.19
C ARG A 117 -12.30 13.78 13.14
N LEU A 118 -12.95 12.74 12.63
CA LEU A 118 -13.53 11.69 13.47
C LEU A 118 -12.45 10.90 14.22
N LEU A 119 -11.34 10.56 13.56
CA LEU A 119 -10.22 9.86 14.18
C LEU A 119 -9.65 10.65 15.37
N PHE A 120 -9.27 11.91 15.14
CA PHE A 120 -8.62 12.72 16.18
C PHE A 120 -9.61 13.18 17.26
N VAL A 121 -10.88 13.43 16.94
CA VAL A 121 -11.93 13.70 17.94
C VAL A 121 -12.21 12.47 18.80
N ASN A 122 -12.32 11.28 18.20
CA ASN A 122 -12.58 10.06 18.96
C ASN A 122 -11.37 9.66 19.81
N LEU A 123 -10.15 9.80 19.31
CA LEU A 123 -8.94 9.56 20.09
C LEU A 123 -8.78 10.56 21.23
N ARG A 124 -9.13 11.83 20.99
CA ARG A 124 -9.17 12.84 22.05
C ARG A 124 -10.21 12.48 23.11
N ARG A 125 -11.43 12.13 22.71
CA ARG A 125 -12.51 11.73 23.64
C ARG A 125 -12.19 10.47 24.42
N LEU A 126 -11.62 9.44 23.78
CA LEU A 126 -11.14 8.23 24.45
C LEU A 126 -10.09 8.58 25.51
N LYS A 127 -9.13 9.46 25.19
CA LYS A 127 -8.11 9.92 26.14
C LYS A 127 -8.64 10.83 27.24
N GLU A 128 -9.69 11.60 26.97
CA GLU A 128 -10.38 12.42 27.98
C GLU A 128 -11.24 11.55 28.93
N LEU A 129 -11.75 10.40 28.47
CA LEU A 129 -12.50 9.43 29.27
C LEU A 129 -11.57 8.50 30.09
N ASP A 130 -10.43 8.09 29.52
CA ASP A 130 -9.38 7.29 30.15
C ASP A 130 -8.32 8.17 30.82
N LEU A 131 -8.72 8.95 31.83
CA LEU A 131 -7.79 9.74 32.66
C LEU A 131 -6.78 8.88 33.46
N GLY A 132 -6.86 7.55 33.38
CA GLY A 132 -5.75 6.64 33.67
C GLY A 132 -5.27 6.02 32.36
N LEU A 133 -3.99 6.18 32.01
CA LEU A 133 -3.36 5.53 30.86
C LEU A 133 -3.22 4.00 31.04
N ASP A 134 -4.11 3.39 31.82
CA ASP A 134 -4.04 2.03 32.35
C ASP A 134 -4.35 0.97 31.28
N TYR A 135 -4.85 1.39 30.10
CA TYR A 135 -5.09 0.53 28.95
C TYR A 135 -3.85 0.34 28.05
N LEU A 136 -2.81 1.16 28.22
CA LEU A 136 -1.57 1.06 27.46
C LEU A 136 -0.56 0.21 28.24
N ASP A 137 0.09 -0.73 27.56
CA ASP A 137 1.17 -1.50 28.18
C ASP A 137 2.41 -0.61 28.42
N GLU A 138 3.35 -1.06 29.27
CA GLU A 138 4.56 -0.30 29.58
C GLU A 138 5.41 0.02 28.33
N ARG A 139 5.37 -0.81 27.28
CA ARG A 139 6.11 -0.59 26.04
C ARG A 139 5.46 0.52 25.21
N GLN A 140 4.14 0.51 25.08
CA GLN A 140 3.36 1.55 24.43
C GLN A 140 3.51 2.89 25.15
N LEU A 141 3.46 2.88 26.48
CA LEU A 141 3.71 4.06 27.30
C LEU A 141 5.14 4.57 27.12
N THR A 142 6.12 3.69 27.04
CA THR A 142 7.52 4.06 26.80
C THR A 142 7.71 4.66 25.41
N LEU A 143 7.09 4.08 24.38
CA LEU A 143 7.11 4.59 23.00
C LEU A 143 6.48 5.98 22.92
N ILE A 144 5.31 6.15 23.53
CA ILE A 144 4.59 7.42 23.62
C ILE A 144 5.46 8.44 24.39
N ARG A 145 5.98 8.09 25.57
CA ARG A 145 6.87 8.98 26.34
C ARG A 145 8.14 9.35 25.58
N HIS A 146 8.73 8.41 24.84
CA HIS A 146 9.91 8.66 24.01
C HIS A 146 9.56 9.63 22.87
N PHE A 147 8.44 9.38 22.16
CA PHE A 147 7.88 10.27 21.13
C PHE A 147 7.70 11.69 21.66
N TRP A 148 7.12 11.85 22.85
CA TRP A 148 6.78 13.17 23.37
C TRP A 148 7.92 13.84 24.14
N SER A 149 8.94 13.09 24.58
CA SER A 149 10.11 13.65 25.26
C SER A 149 10.95 14.57 24.38
N SER A 150 10.87 14.45 23.05
CA SER A 150 11.47 15.40 22.09
C SER A 150 10.73 16.75 22.06
N PHE A 151 9.44 16.77 22.39
CA PHE A 151 8.60 17.97 22.39
C PHE A 151 8.66 18.77 23.71
N GLY A 152 9.35 18.27 24.74
CA GLY A 152 9.66 18.98 26.00
C GLY A 152 8.92 18.49 27.25
N GLU A 153 9.68 18.48 28.37
CA GLU A 153 9.41 18.16 29.79
C GLU A 153 8.67 16.88 30.23
N LYS A 154 9.29 16.23 31.22
CA LYS A 154 8.86 15.02 31.93
C LYS A 154 8.17 15.43 33.24
N ASP A 155 6.86 15.61 33.26
CA ASP A 155 5.99 15.52 34.47
C ASP A 155 4.54 15.84 34.12
N ALA A 156 3.61 15.84 35.09
CA ALA A 156 2.13 15.95 34.99
C ALA A 156 1.54 16.87 33.89
N ARG A 157 2.27 17.87 33.39
CA ARG A 157 1.95 18.66 32.18
C ARG A 157 1.97 17.85 30.88
N PHE A 158 2.56 16.65 30.90
CA PHE A 158 2.65 15.72 29.80
C PHE A 158 1.28 15.33 29.26
N GLN A 159 0.31 15.07 30.15
CA GLN A 159 -1.05 14.69 29.73
C GLN A 159 -1.76 15.84 29.02
N GLU A 160 -1.64 17.06 29.53
CA GLU A 160 -2.21 18.26 28.91
C GLU A 160 -1.55 18.58 27.56
N GLN A 161 -0.22 18.49 27.49
CA GLN A 161 0.54 18.69 26.26
C GLN A 161 0.23 17.60 25.22
N PHE A 162 0.09 16.36 25.66
CA PHE A 162 -0.33 15.24 24.82
C PHE A 162 -1.73 15.47 24.24
N LEU A 163 -2.74 15.77 25.07
CA LEU A 163 -4.09 16.07 24.60
C LEU A 163 -4.12 17.26 23.64
N ARG A 164 -3.32 18.30 23.93
CA ARG A 164 -3.19 19.48 23.06
C ARG A 164 -2.63 19.10 21.69
N ILE A 165 -1.56 18.31 21.63
CA ILE A 165 -0.96 17.94 20.34
C ILE A 165 -1.92 17.05 19.55
N TRP A 166 -2.55 16.06 20.19
CA TRP A 166 -3.57 15.22 19.55
C TRP A 166 -4.75 16.03 19.02
N GLY A 167 -5.16 17.09 19.71
CA GLY A 167 -6.18 18.03 19.23
C GLY A 167 -5.75 18.84 18.01
N LEU A 168 -4.45 19.05 17.82
CA LEU A 168 -3.87 19.83 16.72
C LEU A 168 -3.36 18.97 15.56
N LEU A 169 -3.27 17.64 15.71
CA LEU A 169 -2.83 16.73 14.63
C LEU A 169 -3.76 16.80 13.41
N ASN A 170 -5.08 16.92 13.64
CA ASN A 170 -6.03 17.12 12.54
C ASN A 170 -5.72 18.41 11.76
N GLU A 171 -5.47 19.49 12.49
CA GLU A 171 -5.16 20.78 11.89
C GLU A 171 -3.80 20.73 11.17
N ALA A 172 -2.80 20.07 11.75
CA ALA A 172 -1.50 19.87 11.12
C ALA A 172 -1.62 19.08 9.82
N HIS A 173 -2.39 17.97 9.81
CA HIS A 173 -2.68 17.18 8.60
C HIS A 173 -3.36 18.04 7.53
N THR A 174 -4.42 18.77 7.89
CA THR A 174 -5.16 19.62 6.93
C THR A 174 -4.30 20.75 6.36
N ARG A 175 -3.47 21.40 7.19
CA ARG A 175 -2.55 22.45 6.75
C ARG A 175 -1.44 21.90 5.86
N LEU A 176 -0.90 20.72 6.19
CA LEU A 176 0.09 20.04 5.35
C LEU A 176 -0.51 19.71 3.98
N GLU A 177 -1.69 19.07 3.94
CA GLU A 177 -2.42 18.76 2.71
C GLU A 177 -2.60 20.03 1.86
N THR A 178 -3.13 21.10 2.45
CA THR A 178 -3.37 22.36 1.75
C THR A 178 -2.08 22.95 1.19
N SER A 179 -0.98 22.93 1.97
CA SER A 179 0.32 23.45 1.57
C SER A 179 0.92 22.67 0.40
N LEU A 180 0.81 21.33 0.43
CA LEU A 180 1.37 20.46 -0.60
C LEU A 180 0.56 20.56 -1.90
N VAL A 181 -0.77 20.43 -1.82
CA VAL A 181 -1.67 20.43 -2.97
C VAL A 181 -1.61 21.77 -3.72
N ALA A 182 -1.49 22.89 -3.00
CA ALA A 182 -1.35 24.21 -3.61
C ALA A 182 -0.13 24.31 -4.54
N ASP A 183 0.95 23.58 -4.24
CA ASP A 183 2.18 23.55 -5.02
C ASP A 183 2.24 22.36 -6.00
N GLY A 184 1.16 21.58 -6.13
CA GLY A 184 1.10 20.38 -6.99
C GLY A 184 1.84 19.16 -6.45
N TRP A 185 2.18 19.16 -5.16
CA TRP A 185 2.90 18.09 -4.49
C TRP A 185 1.98 17.29 -3.56
N ALA A 186 2.34 16.04 -3.30
CA ALA A 186 1.72 15.22 -2.26
C ALA A 186 2.59 14.00 -1.92
N TYR A 187 2.29 13.33 -0.81
CA TYR A 187 2.75 11.96 -0.57
C TYR A 187 1.74 10.94 -1.12
N GLU A 188 2.16 9.69 -1.29
CA GLU A 188 1.43 8.65 -2.02
C GLU A 188 -0.04 8.50 -1.60
N GLY A 189 -0.32 8.37 -0.29
CA GLY A 189 -1.67 8.22 0.23
C GLY A 189 -2.57 9.41 -0.09
N LEU A 190 -2.04 10.63 -0.01
CA LEU A 190 -2.77 11.84 -0.36
C LEU A 190 -3.04 11.91 -1.87
N ILE A 191 -2.08 11.48 -2.70
CA ILE A 191 -2.28 11.36 -4.15
C ILE A 191 -3.44 10.41 -4.44
N TYR A 192 -3.47 9.23 -3.80
CA TYR A 192 -4.50 8.23 -4.05
C TYR A 192 -5.89 8.72 -3.62
N ARG A 193 -5.96 9.38 -2.45
CA ARG A 193 -7.19 10.00 -1.94
C ARG A 193 -7.73 11.07 -2.89
N HIS A 194 -6.88 11.99 -3.35
CA HIS A 194 -7.30 13.04 -4.29
C HIS A 194 -7.65 12.47 -5.65
N PHE A 195 -6.87 11.49 -6.15
CA PHE A 195 -7.15 10.83 -7.41
C PHE A 195 -8.52 10.15 -7.41
N LEU A 196 -8.86 9.39 -6.37
CA LEU A 196 -10.19 8.77 -6.24
C LEU A 196 -11.31 9.83 -6.26
N LYS A 197 -11.14 10.90 -5.49
CA LYS A 197 -12.11 11.99 -5.42
C LYS A 197 -12.32 12.68 -6.78
N ASP A 198 -11.24 12.96 -7.49
CA ASP A 198 -11.31 13.58 -8.82
C ASP A 198 -11.88 12.61 -9.88
N LEU A 199 -11.60 11.31 -9.74
CA LEU A 199 -12.13 10.25 -10.58
C LEU A 199 -13.66 10.15 -10.43
N GLU A 200 -14.17 10.14 -9.19
CA GLU A 200 -15.61 10.15 -8.89
C GLU A 200 -16.32 11.43 -9.38
N GLN A 201 -15.59 12.55 -9.43
CA GLN A 201 -16.10 13.83 -9.94
C GLN A 201 -15.99 13.98 -11.46
N GLY A 202 -15.43 13.00 -12.17
CA GLY A 202 -15.22 13.06 -13.62
C GLY A 202 -14.18 14.08 -14.06
N LYS A 203 -13.25 14.45 -13.17
CA LYS A 203 -12.17 15.42 -13.45
C LYS A 203 -10.90 14.77 -14.01
N VAL A 204 -10.77 13.45 -13.87
CA VAL A 204 -9.65 12.70 -14.42
C VAL A 204 -9.97 12.25 -15.84
N ALA A 205 -9.13 12.65 -16.80
CA ALA A 205 -9.21 12.16 -18.16
C ALA A 205 -8.57 10.77 -18.23
N ILE A 206 -9.39 9.74 -18.45
CA ILE A 206 -8.95 8.36 -18.64
C ILE A 206 -9.23 7.97 -20.10
N ASP A 207 -8.23 7.40 -20.76
CA ASP A 207 -8.36 6.89 -22.13
C ASP A 207 -9.29 5.65 -22.22
N GLU A 208 -9.53 5.19 -23.45
CA GLU A 208 -10.43 4.06 -23.72
C GLU A 208 -9.72 2.70 -23.72
N LEU A 209 -8.49 2.60 -23.21
CA LEU A 209 -7.76 1.33 -23.17
C LEU A 209 -8.38 0.37 -22.16
N ASP A 210 -8.46 -0.91 -22.54
CA ASP A 210 -8.85 -1.97 -21.63
C ASP A 210 -7.84 -2.02 -20.48
N CYS A 211 -8.31 -2.09 -19.23
CA CYS A 211 -7.44 -2.20 -18.07
C CYS A 211 -7.57 -3.58 -17.42
N LEU A 212 -6.44 -4.24 -17.21
CA LEU A 212 -6.33 -5.47 -16.42
C LEU A 212 -5.41 -5.21 -15.21
N PHE A 213 -5.98 -5.29 -14.02
CA PHE A 213 -5.25 -5.17 -12.76
C PHE A 213 -4.67 -6.53 -12.35
N VAL A 214 -3.38 -6.61 -12.06
CA VAL A 214 -2.65 -7.88 -11.91
C VAL A 214 -1.95 -7.99 -10.55
N GLY A 215 -2.26 -9.04 -9.81
CA GLY A 215 -1.48 -9.49 -8.64
C GLY A 215 -1.72 -8.71 -7.36
N PHE A 216 -2.90 -8.11 -7.20
CA PHE A 216 -3.30 -7.46 -5.94
C PHE A 216 -3.80 -8.49 -4.93
N ASN A 217 -3.56 -8.24 -3.65
CA ASN A 217 -4.03 -9.10 -2.54
C ASN A 217 -4.66 -8.27 -1.42
N ALA A 218 -3.87 -7.49 -0.68
CA ALA A 218 -4.36 -6.69 0.45
C ALA A 218 -4.50 -5.22 0.04
N LEU A 219 -5.61 -4.90 -0.64
CA LEU A 219 -5.88 -3.53 -1.09
C LEU A 219 -6.17 -2.61 0.10
N ASN A 220 -5.56 -1.42 0.11
CA ASN A 220 -6.03 -0.34 0.97
C ASN A 220 -7.34 0.26 0.42
N ARG A 221 -8.03 1.11 1.20
CA ARG A 221 -9.36 1.62 0.82
C ARG A 221 -9.33 2.55 -0.39
N SER A 222 -8.26 3.30 -0.59
CA SER A 222 -8.10 4.14 -1.78
C SER A 222 -7.89 3.29 -3.03
N GLU A 223 -7.01 2.28 -2.97
CA GLU A 223 -6.80 1.33 -4.06
C GLU A 223 -8.09 0.59 -4.41
N GLU A 224 -8.79 0.09 -3.39
CA GLU A 224 -10.08 -0.58 -3.54
C GLU A 224 -11.10 0.34 -4.23
N GLY A 225 -11.25 1.59 -3.75
CA GLY A 225 -12.16 2.58 -4.34
C GLY A 225 -11.85 2.87 -5.81
N ILE A 226 -10.57 3.05 -6.14
CA ILE A 226 -10.12 3.32 -7.51
C ILE A 226 -10.42 2.11 -8.40
N ILE A 227 -9.98 0.92 -8.02
CA ILE A 227 -10.19 -0.31 -8.80
C ILE A 227 -11.68 -0.57 -9.01
N ARG A 228 -12.51 -0.40 -7.98
CA ARG A 228 -13.98 -0.52 -8.10
C ARG A 228 -14.54 0.45 -9.12
N TRP A 229 -14.11 1.71 -9.09
CA TRP A 229 -14.55 2.70 -10.06
C TRP A 229 -14.25 2.24 -11.49
N PHE A 230 -13.03 1.72 -11.74
CA PHE A 230 -12.62 1.20 -13.05
C PHE A 230 -13.42 -0.04 -13.48
N ILE A 231 -13.67 -0.98 -12.58
CA ILE A 231 -14.51 -2.16 -12.87
C ILE A 231 -15.92 -1.71 -13.27
N THR A 232 -16.53 -0.79 -12.50
CA THR A 232 -17.91 -0.35 -12.72
C THR A 232 -18.07 0.53 -13.97
N HIS A 233 -17.16 1.47 -14.23
CA HIS A 233 -17.33 2.49 -15.28
C HIS A 233 -16.55 2.17 -16.56
N ARG A 234 -15.46 1.40 -16.47
CA ARG A 234 -14.57 1.07 -17.60
C ARG A 234 -14.52 -0.43 -17.90
N LYS A 235 -15.37 -1.25 -17.26
CA LYS A 235 -15.42 -2.70 -17.43
C LYS A 235 -14.06 -3.38 -17.27
N SER A 236 -13.20 -2.78 -16.43
CA SER A 236 -11.85 -3.29 -16.18
C SER A 236 -11.90 -4.65 -15.46
N ARG A 237 -10.84 -5.43 -15.62
CA ARG A 237 -10.76 -6.81 -15.10
C ARG A 237 -9.66 -6.94 -14.05
N MET A 238 -9.75 -8.00 -13.25
CA MET A 238 -8.75 -8.37 -12.26
C MET A 238 -8.15 -9.74 -12.60
N ALA A 239 -6.84 -9.87 -12.40
CA ALA A 239 -6.13 -11.13 -12.30
C ALA A 239 -5.60 -11.27 -10.86
N TRP A 240 -6.18 -12.21 -10.12
CA TRP A 240 -5.90 -12.42 -8.70
C TRP A 240 -4.83 -13.48 -8.49
N ASP A 241 -3.76 -13.14 -7.77
CA ASP A 241 -2.75 -14.11 -7.33
C ASP A 241 -3.22 -14.80 -6.06
N MET A 242 -4.11 -15.77 -6.25
CA MET A 242 -4.77 -16.50 -5.17
C MET A 242 -4.72 -18.01 -5.41
N ASP A 243 -4.88 -18.77 -4.33
CA ASP A 243 -4.88 -20.23 -4.35
C ASP A 243 -5.92 -20.77 -3.35
N ALA A 244 -6.55 -21.90 -3.70
CA ALA A 244 -7.49 -22.62 -2.86
C ALA A 244 -6.89 -22.92 -1.47
N TYR A 245 -5.59 -23.22 -1.40
CA TYR A 245 -4.87 -23.47 -0.17
C TYR A 245 -5.09 -22.35 0.86
N TYR A 246 -4.98 -21.08 0.46
CA TYR A 246 -5.14 -19.94 1.36
C TYR A 246 -6.60 -19.59 1.63
N VAL A 247 -7.44 -19.65 0.60
CA VAL A 247 -8.81 -19.14 0.66
C VAL A 247 -9.73 -20.09 1.42
N GLN A 248 -9.62 -21.39 1.17
CA GLN A 248 -10.51 -22.41 1.75
C GLN A 248 -10.20 -22.73 3.22
N LYS A 249 -9.00 -22.39 3.71
CA LYS A 249 -8.58 -22.64 5.09
C LYS A 249 -8.65 -21.35 5.92
N PRO A 250 -9.61 -21.23 6.86
CA PRO A 250 -9.80 -20.01 7.64
C PRO A 250 -8.58 -19.60 8.49
N GLN A 251 -7.72 -20.57 8.85
CA GLN A 251 -6.52 -20.30 9.65
C GLN A 251 -5.41 -19.60 8.85
N HIS A 252 -5.49 -19.58 7.51
CA HIS A 252 -4.52 -18.88 6.69
C HIS A 252 -4.92 -17.41 6.52
N GLU A 253 -4.12 -16.52 7.12
CA GLU A 253 -4.29 -15.07 7.06
C GLU A 253 -4.20 -14.53 5.64
N ALA A 254 -3.36 -15.14 4.79
CA ALA A 254 -3.23 -14.78 3.38
C ALA A 254 -4.53 -14.90 2.57
N GLY A 255 -5.54 -15.63 3.06
CA GLY A 255 -6.86 -15.74 2.44
C GLY A 255 -7.90 -14.76 2.98
N VAL A 256 -7.59 -13.95 4.00
CA VAL A 256 -8.58 -13.09 4.67
C VAL A 256 -9.21 -12.10 3.70
N PHE A 257 -8.40 -11.36 2.94
CA PHE A 257 -8.90 -10.36 1.99
C PHE A 257 -9.67 -11.00 0.84
N PHE A 258 -9.18 -12.11 0.28
CA PHE A 258 -9.90 -12.83 -0.77
C PHE A 258 -11.28 -13.31 -0.32
N ARG A 259 -11.42 -13.81 0.92
CA ARG A 259 -12.73 -14.19 1.48
C ARG A 259 -13.67 -12.99 1.64
N GLN A 260 -13.13 -11.81 1.97
CA GLN A 260 -13.92 -10.58 2.00
C GLN A 260 -14.36 -10.17 0.59
N TYR A 261 -13.44 -10.21 -0.40
CA TYR A 261 -13.74 -9.87 -1.79
C TYR A 261 -14.76 -10.81 -2.43
N GLN A 262 -14.77 -12.10 -2.06
CA GLN A 262 -15.80 -13.05 -2.52
C GLN A 262 -17.23 -12.63 -2.15
N GLN A 263 -17.39 -11.88 -1.06
CA GLN A 263 -18.69 -11.38 -0.60
C GLN A 263 -19.00 -9.97 -1.14
N ASP A 264 -18.04 -9.34 -1.81
CA ASP A 264 -18.18 -7.99 -2.33
C ASP A 264 -18.94 -7.98 -3.68
N ALA A 265 -19.85 -7.01 -3.85
CA ALA A 265 -20.69 -6.94 -5.04
C ALA A 265 -19.94 -6.53 -6.33
N VAL A 266 -18.81 -5.84 -6.21
CA VAL A 266 -18.03 -5.33 -7.36
C VAL A 266 -16.80 -6.20 -7.61
N LEU A 267 -16.06 -6.52 -6.55
CA LEU A 267 -14.85 -7.35 -6.65
C LEU A 267 -15.19 -8.83 -6.78
N GLY A 268 -16.22 -9.33 -6.09
CA GLY A 268 -16.66 -10.74 -6.09
C GLY A 268 -16.79 -11.34 -7.50
N PRO A 269 -17.51 -10.69 -8.43
CA PRO A 269 -17.64 -11.15 -9.81
C PRO A 269 -16.33 -11.22 -10.62
N THR A 270 -15.25 -10.58 -10.15
CA THR A 270 -13.94 -10.61 -10.80
C THR A 270 -13.06 -11.79 -10.35
N LEU A 271 -13.42 -12.47 -9.26
CA LEU A 271 -12.69 -13.65 -8.82
C LEU A 271 -12.96 -14.84 -9.76
N PRO A 272 -11.99 -15.75 -9.93
CA PRO A 272 -12.20 -16.94 -10.74
C PRO A 272 -13.28 -17.84 -10.12
N LYS A 273 -14.11 -18.45 -10.98
CA LYS A 273 -15.16 -19.39 -10.55
C LYS A 273 -14.58 -20.64 -9.88
N GLU A 274 -13.46 -21.12 -10.40
CA GLU A 274 -12.70 -22.24 -9.85
C GLU A 274 -11.39 -21.71 -9.29
N LEU A 275 -11.12 -22.03 -8.02
CA LEU A 275 -9.91 -21.57 -7.36
C LEU A 275 -8.70 -22.35 -7.88
N PRO A 276 -7.58 -21.68 -8.19
CA PRO A 276 -6.34 -22.36 -8.56
C PRO A 276 -5.87 -23.29 -7.42
N LEU A 277 -5.39 -24.48 -7.79
CA LEU A 277 -4.82 -25.49 -6.89
C LEU A 277 -3.32 -25.66 -7.14
N ARG A 278 -2.59 -24.54 -7.21
CA ARG A 278 -1.15 -24.54 -7.46
C ARG A 278 -0.41 -25.15 -6.27
N LEU A 279 -0.85 -24.86 -5.06
CA LEU A 279 -0.11 -25.23 -3.84
C LEU A 279 -0.49 -26.59 -3.23
N ASP A 280 -1.40 -27.34 -3.87
CA ASP A 280 -1.91 -28.63 -3.36
C ASP A 280 -1.02 -29.84 -3.71
N GLU A 281 0.13 -29.59 -4.34
CA GLU A 281 1.12 -30.64 -4.64
C GLU A 281 1.89 -31.07 -3.37
N THR A 282 2.23 -32.35 -3.30
CA THR A 282 3.07 -32.88 -2.21
C THR A 282 4.47 -32.26 -2.31
N LYS A 283 4.92 -31.58 -1.24
CA LYS A 283 6.23 -30.95 -1.20
C LYS A 283 7.21 -31.82 -0.44
N GLU A 284 8.37 -32.06 -1.03
CA GLU A 284 9.51 -32.62 -0.30
C GLU A 284 10.11 -31.52 0.59
N MET A 285 10.04 -31.73 1.91
CA MET A 285 10.59 -30.81 2.90
C MET A 285 11.75 -31.50 3.62
N GLU A 286 12.96 -30.98 3.45
CA GLU A 286 14.13 -31.40 4.21
C GLU A 286 14.38 -30.41 5.36
N LEU A 287 14.37 -30.91 6.59
CA LEU A 287 14.70 -30.14 7.79
C LEU A 287 16.18 -30.32 8.11
N VAL A 288 16.98 -29.28 7.90
CA VAL A 288 18.41 -29.30 8.21
C VAL A 288 18.70 -28.57 9.51
N ALA A 289 19.32 -29.27 10.47
CA ALA A 289 19.76 -28.67 11.72
C ALA A 289 21.10 -27.95 11.54
N ALA A 290 21.09 -26.62 11.60
CA ALA A 290 22.28 -25.78 11.48
C ALA A 290 22.36 -24.79 12.67
N PRO A 291 22.96 -25.20 13.81
CA PRO A 291 22.86 -24.46 15.07
C PRO A 291 23.69 -23.17 15.14
N THR A 292 24.55 -22.91 14.15
CA THR A 292 25.39 -21.70 14.09
C THR A 292 25.24 -21.02 12.74
N ALA A 293 25.45 -19.70 12.69
CA ALA A 293 25.45 -18.95 11.43
C ALA A 293 26.46 -19.51 10.42
N VAL A 294 27.64 -19.96 10.88
CA VAL A 294 28.66 -20.60 10.02
C VAL A 294 28.13 -21.92 9.44
N ALA A 295 27.44 -22.74 10.23
CA ALA A 295 26.83 -23.98 9.75
C ALA A 295 25.73 -23.71 8.72
N GLN A 296 24.90 -22.67 8.92
CA GLN A 296 23.86 -22.26 7.97
C GLN A 296 24.46 -21.86 6.62
N VAL A 297 25.52 -21.04 6.64
CA VAL A 297 26.19 -20.59 5.40
C VAL A 297 26.87 -21.75 4.67
N LYS A 298 27.55 -22.66 5.40
CA LYS A 298 28.16 -23.85 4.78
C LYS A 298 27.14 -24.78 4.17
N ASP A 299 26.02 -25.00 4.87
CA ASP A 299 24.95 -25.85 4.35
C ASP A 299 24.31 -25.24 3.11
N LEU A 300 24.00 -23.94 3.14
CA LEU A 300 23.50 -23.21 1.99
C LEU A 300 24.44 -23.34 0.78
N GLY A 301 25.75 -23.16 0.98
CA GLY A 301 26.75 -23.33 -0.08
C GLY A 301 26.70 -24.73 -0.70
N ARG A 302 26.67 -25.77 0.14
CA ARG A 302 26.54 -27.17 -0.29
C ARG A 302 25.25 -27.44 -1.07
N GLN A 303 24.13 -26.86 -0.65
CA GLN A 303 22.85 -27.03 -1.35
C GLN A 303 22.85 -26.30 -2.70
N LEU A 304 23.40 -25.09 -2.77
CA LEU A 304 23.53 -24.34 -4.01
C LEU A 304 24.45 -25.08 -5.01
N GLU A 305 25.57 -25.66 -4.55
CA GLU A 305 26.43 -26.49 -5.41
C GLU A 305 25.66 -27.65 -6.04
N LYS A 306 24.77 -28.33 -5.29
CA LYS A 306 23.94 -29.41 -5.85
C LYS A 306 22.92 -28.92 -6.88
N LEU A 307 22.41 -27.70 -6.75
CA LEU A 307 21.40 -27.14 -7.63
C LEU A 307 21.98 -26.57 -8.94
N PHE A 308 23.25 -26.16 -8.92
CA PHE A 308 23.92 -25.50 -10.04
C PHE A 308 25.12 -26.28 -10.61
N ALA A 309 25.39 -27.49 -10.13
CA ALA A 309 26.33 -28.44 -10.74
C ALA A 309 25.67 -29.21 -11.89
#